data_AF-A0A7R9TVC7-F1
#
_entry.id   AF-A0A7R9TVC7-F1
#
_cell.length_a   1.000
_cell.length_b   1.000
_cell.length_c   1.000
_cell.angle_alpha   90.00
_cell.angle_beta   90.00
_cell.angle_gamma   90.00
#
_symmetry.space_group_name_H-M   'P 1'
#
loop_
_entity.id
_entity.type
_entity.pdbx_description
1 polymer ?
#
loop_
_entity_poly.entity_id
_entity_poly.type
_entity_poly.pdbx_seq_one_letter_code
_entity_poly.pdbx_strand_id
1 'polypeptide(L)'
;DIMANADLARIINSDEIQSVLNPAKRANKKYLRKKNPLKNIKALAKLDPYAAAARESEQRAEAARKDQKAALLKKKRDVAKSKKQYKAQGKAFYEQVSQQGDVCA
;
A
#
# COMPACT_ATOMS: atom_id res chain seq x y z
N ASP A 1 42.13 40.31 47.93
CA ASP A 1 40.82 39.68 47.61
C ASP A 1 40.61 39.51 46.12
N ILE A 2 39.99 38.40 45.74
CA ILE A 2 39.87 37.91 44.35
C ILE A 2 38.66 38.53 43.61
N MET A 3 37.70 39.12 44.32
CA MET A 3 36.53 39.81 43.73
C MET A 3 36.13 41.03 44.55
N ALA A 4 35.75 42.12 43.87
CA ALA A 4 35.27 43.34 44.52
C ALA A 4 33.78 43.27 44.95
N ASN A 5 32.97 42.50 44.23
CA ASN A 5 31.55 42.27 44.54
C ASN A 5 31.24 40.78 44.45
N ALA A 6 30.53 40.24 45.45
CA ALA A 6 30.19 38.81 45.52
C ALA A 6 28.85 38.46 44.85
N ASP A 7 28.01 39.46 44.52
CA ASP A 7 26.71 39.22 43.89
C ASP A 7 26.82 39.03 42.37
N LEU A 8 26.97 37.76 41.98
CA LEU A 8 27.06 37.34 40.59
C LEU A 8 25.73 37.53 39.83
N ALA A 9 24.59 37.42 40.49
CA ALA A 9 23.29 37.53 39.81
C ALA A 9 23.08 38.95 39.28
N ARG A 10 23.46 39.96 40.06
CA ARG A 10 23.42 41.37 39.62
C ARG A 10 24.35 41.65 38.46
N ILE A 11 25.56 41.07 38.48
CA ILE A 11 26.55 41.24 37.41
C ILE A 11 26.04 40.57 36.13
N ILE A 12 25.61 39.30 36.19
CA ILE A 12 25.14 38.54 35.02
C ILE A 12 23.92 39.19 34.37
N ASN A 13 23.00 39.74 35.15
CA ASN A 13 21.77 40.35 34.64
C ASN A 13 21.91 41.83 34.27
N SER A 14 23.13 42.40 34.27
CA SER A 14 23.35 43.77 33.82
C SER A 14 23.24 43.90 32.30
N ASP A 15 22.83 45.08 31.83
CA ASP A 15 22.62 45.35 30.39
C ASP A 15 23.91 45.21 29.58
N GLU A 16 25.06 45.54 30.18
CA GLU A 16 26.38 45.40 29.56
C GLU A 16 26.70 43.93 29.22
N ILE A 17 26.34 43.00 30.11
CA ILE A 17 26.56 41.57 29.89
C ILE A 17 25.48 40.99 28.99
N GLN A 18 24.22 41.31 29.22
CA GLN A 18 23.09 40.76 28.45
C GLN A 18 23.05 41.25 27.00
N SER A 19 23.57 42.45 26.69
CA SER A 19 23.63 42.97 25.31
C SER A 19 24.67 42.26 24.43
N VAL A 20 25.73 41.71 25.03
CA VAL A 20 26.79 40.98 24.33
C VAL A 20 26.53 39.47 24.33
N LEU A 21 25.68 38.98 25.25
CA LEU A 21 25.37 37.57 25.39
C LEU A 21 24.62 37.03 24.17
N ASN A 22 25.09 35.92 23.60
CA ASN A 22 24.33 35.18 22.60
C ASN A 22 23.06 34.56 23.20
N PRO A 23 21.95 34.46 22.45
CA PRO A 23 20.73 33.86 22.95
C PRO A 23 20.96 32.41 23.39
N ALA A 24 20.23 32.00 24.42
CA ALA A 24 20.33 30.65 24.96
C ALA A 24 20.03 29.60 23.88
N LYS A 25 20.97 28.65 23.71
CA LYS A 25 20.80 27.54 22.76
C LYS A 25 19.68 26.62 23.25
N ARG A 26 18.89 26.08 22.32
CA ARG A 26 17.84 25.12 22.65
C ARG A 26 18.46 23.86 23.26
N ALA A 27 17.82 23.36 24.31
CA ALA A 27 18.21 22.11 24.94
C ALA A 27 18.08 20.92 23.96
N ASN A 28 18.83 19.86 24.24
CA ASN A 28 18.80 18.63 23.46
C ASN A 28 17.38 18.06 23.41
N LYS A 29 16.87 17.83 22.20
CA LYS A 29 15.56 17.23 22.00
C LYS A 29 15.59 15.76 22.36
N LYS A 30 14.71 15.32 23.27
CA LYS A 30 14.48 13.90 23.53
C LYS A 30 13.68 13.30 22.35
N TYR A 31 14.28 12.36 21.62
CA TYR A 31 13.60 11.68 20.53
C TYR A 31 12.71 10.55 21.05
N LEU A 32 11.49 10.46 20.51
CA LEU A 32 10.61 9.30 20.69
C LEU A 32 11.10 8.12 19.84
N ARG A 33 10.48 6.94 20.03
CA ARG A 33 10.79 5.73 19.25
C ARG A 33 10.64 5.98 17.75
N LYS A 34 11.62 5.52 16.97
CA LYS A 34 11.62 5.59 15.50
C LYS A 34 10.53 4.65 14.93
N LYS A 35 9.66 5.18 14.07
CA LYS A 35 8.62 4.39 13.39
C LYS A 35 9.20 3.80 12.11
N ASN A 36 8.86 2.54 11.81
CA ASN A 36 9.26 1.88 10.56
C ASN A 36 8.36 2.37 9.40
N PRO A 37 8.90 3.03 8.36
CA PRO A 37 8.12 3.54 7.23
C PRO A 37 7.42 2.45 6.41
N LEU A 38 8.04 1.28 6.25
CA LEU A 38 7.46 0.17 5.48
C LEU A 38 6.17 -0.36 6.12
N LYS A 39 6.05 -0.22 7.44
CA LYS A 39 4.86 -0.64 8.21
C LYS A 39 3.94 0.53 8.55
N ASN A 40 4.43 1.78 8.54
CA ASN A 40 3.67 2.96 8.94
C ASN A 40 3.53 3.96 7.80
N ILE A 41 2.30 4.07 7.29
CA ILE A 41 1.93 4.92 6.15
C ILE A 41 2.30 6.39 6.36
N LYS A 42 2.05 6.93 7.57
CA LYS A 42 2.36 8.34 7.86
C LYS A 42 3.87 8.60 7.89
N ALA A 43 4.66 7.61 8.27
CA ALA A 43 6.11 7.71 8.22
C ALA A 43 6.64 7.57 6.79
N LEU A 44 6.04 6.67 5.99
CA LEU A 44 6.36 6.53 4.57
C LEU A 44 6.05 7.81 3.79
N ALA A 45 4.88 8.41 3.98
CA ALA A 45 4.48 9.64 3.30
C ALA A 45 5.36 10.86 3.64
N LYS A 46 6.05 10.84 4.79
CA LYS A 46 7.04 11.87 5.13
C LYS A 46 8.38 11.66 4.43
N LEU A 47 8.69 10.42 4.09
CA LEU A 47 9.96 10.04 3.45
C LEU A 47 9.85 10.10 1.93
N ASP A 48 8.73 9.61 1.39
CA ASP A 48 8.45 9.53 -0.04
C ASP A 48 7.18 10.35 -0.38
N PRO A 49 7.31 11.43 -1.18
CA PRO A 49 6.19 12.27 -1.57
C PRO A 49 5.15 11.55 -2.44
N TYR A 50 5.56 10.48 -3.15
CA TYR A 50 4.69 9.75 -4.06
C TYR A 50 4.01 8.53 -3.42
N ALA A 51 4.26 8.27 -2.15
CA ALA A 51 3.73 7.10 -1.44
C ALA A 51 2.20 7.00 -1.46
N ALA A 52 1.50 8.15 -1.46
CA ALA A 52 0.04 8.18 -1.56
C ALA A 52 -0.44 7.76 -2.96
N ALA A 53 0.12 8.38 -4.01
CA ALA A 53 -0.23 8.10 -5.39
C ALA A 53 0.10 6.64 -5.79
N ALA A 54 1.24 6.13 -5.34
CA ALA A 54 1.62 4.73 -5.55
C ALA A 54 0.56 3.78 -4.97
N ARG A 55 0.10 4.01 -3.74
CA ARG A 55 -0.93 3.16 -3.12
C ARG A 55 -2.27 3.24 -3.82
N GLU A 56 -2.69 4.43 -4.24
CA GLU A 56 -3.93 4.59 -5.01
C GLU A 56 -3.87 3.84 -6.35
N SER A 57 -2.70 3.90 -7.02
CA SER A 57 -2.48 3.17 -8.26
C SER A 57 -2.53 1.65 -8.06
N GLU A 58 -1.95 1.15 -6.97
CA GLU A 58 -1.98 -0.27 -6.60
C GLU A 58 -3.42 -0.74 -6.35
N GLN A 59 -4.21 0.02 -5.58
CA GLN A 59 -5.61 -0.33 -5.29
C GLN A 59 -6.45 -0.37 -6.57
N ARG A 60 -6.25 0.60 -7.47
CA ARG A 60 -6.93 0.63 -8.77
C ARG A 60 -6.55 -0.58 -9.63
N ALA A 61 -5.26 -0.92 -9.66
CA ALA A 61 -4.78 -2.09 -10.40
C ALA A 61 -5.33 -3.40 -9.82
N GLU A 62 -5.43 -3.53 -8.50
CA GLU A 62 -6.02 -4.71 -7.85
C GLU A 62 -7.51 -4.87 -8.17
N ALA A 63 -8.27 -3.78 -8.14
CA ALA A 63 -9.68 -3.79 -8.54
C ALA A 63 -9.84 -4.26 -10.00
N ALA A 64 -9.08 -3.65 -10.92
CA ALA A 64 -9.10 -4.03 -12.33
C ALA A 64 -8.72 -5.50 -12.56
N ARG A 65 -7.69 -6.02 -11.85
CA ARG A 65 -7.30 -7.44 -11.93
C ARG A 65 -8.41 -8.37 -11.46
N LYS A 66 -9.14 -8.01 -10.39
CA LYS A 66 -10.27 -8.82 -9.89
C LYS A 66 -11.38 -8.91 -10.92
N ASP A 67 -11.74 -7.78 -11.54
CA ASP A 67 -12.79 -7.73 -12.55
C ASP A 67 -12.41 -8.50 -13.82
N GLN A 68 -11.19 -8.31 -14.31
CA GLN A 68 -10.65 -9.05 -15.46
C GLN A 68 -10.64 -10.56 -15.19
N LYS A 69 -10.19 -10.98 -13.98
CA LYS A 69 -10.21 -12.38 -13.58
C LYS A 69 -11.63 -12.94 -13.54
N ALA A 70 -12.60 -12.17 -13.02
CA ALA A 70 -14.00 -12.59 -12.99
C ALA A 70 -14.57 -12.75 -14.41
N ALA A 71 -14.31 -11.81 -15.31
CA ALA A 71 -14.74 -11.89 -16.71
C ALA A 71 -14.11 -13.10 -17.44
N LEU A 72 -12.81 -13.33 -17.25
CA LEU A 72 -12.09 -14.45 -17.84
C LEU A 72 -12.60 -15.79 -17.31
N LEU A 73 -12.91 -15.88 -16.01
CA LEU A 73 -13.51 -17.08 -15.42
C LEU A 73 -14.93 -17.35 -15.95
N LYS A 74 -15.76 -16.32 -16.17
CA LYS A 74 -17.08 -16.48 -16.80
C LYS A 74 -16.94 -17.08 -18.20
N LYS A 75 -16.11 -16.47 -19.06
CA LYS A 75 -15.84 -16.99 -20.42
C LYS A 75 -15.38 -18.46 -20.40
N LYS A 76 -14.45 -18.81 -19.50
CA LYS A 76 -13.98 -20.21 -19.35
C LYS A 76 -15.09 -21.16 -18.91
N ARG A 77 -15.98 -20.73 -18.01
CA ARG A 77 -17.14 -21.53 -17.56
C ARG A 77 -18.14 -21.74 -18.68
N ASP A 78 -18.40 -20.74 -19.52
CA ASP A 78 -19.35 -20.83 -20.62
C ASP A 78 -18.85 -21.78 -21.72
N VAL A 79 -17.55 -21.72 -22.06
CA VAL A 79 -16.92 -22.68 -22.98
C VAL A 79 -16.96 -24.11 -22.42
N ALA A 80 -16.76 -24.29 -21.12
CA ALA A 80 -16.86 -25.61 -20.49
C ALA A 80 -18.29 -26.17 -20.58
N LYS A 81 -19.31 -25.32 -20.40
CA LYS A 81 -20.72 -25.69 -20.56
C LYS A 81 -21.04 -26.09 -22.01
N SER A 82 -20.63 -25.30 -23.00
CA SER A 82 -20.87 -25.63 -24.41
C SER A 82 -20.18 -26.92 -24.82
N LYS A 83 -18.95 -27.15 -24.37
CA LYS A 83 -18.23 -28.43 -24.59
C LYS A 83 -18.95 -29.62 -23.94
N LYS A 84 -19.53 -29.44 -22.75
CA LYS A 84 -20.34 -30.48 -22.10
C LYS A 84 -21.63 -30.77 -22.88
N GLN A 85 -22.31 -29.74 -23.37
CA GLN A 85 -23.51 -29.87 -24.20
C GLN A 85 -23.19 -30.58 -25.53
N TYR A 86 -22.13 -30.19 -26.23
CA TYR A 86 -21.69 -30.83 -27.47
C TYR A 86 -21.38 -32.32 -27.28
N LYS A 87 -20.69 -32.68 -26.19
CA LYS A 87 -20.43 -34.10 -25.85
C LYS A 87 -21.72 -34.89 -25.57
N ALA A 88 -22.71 -34.28 -24.91
CA ALA A 88 -24.00 -34.93 -24.65
C ALA A 88 -24.80 -35.13 -25.94
N GLN A 89 -24.83 -34.13 -26.82
CA GLN A 89 -25.45 -34.22 -28.15
C GLN A 89 -24.80 -35.31 -29.00
N GLY A 90 -23.46 -35.37 -29.02
CA GLY A 90 -22.74 -36.43 -29.73
C GLY A 90 -23.08 -37.82 -29.20
N LYS A 91 -23.17 -37.99 -27.87
CA LYS A 91 -23.59 -39.27 -27.27
C LYS A 91 -25.01 -39.67 -27.71
N ALA A 92 -25.97 -38.74 -27.66
CA ALA A 92 -27.34 -38.99 -28.08
C ALA A 92 -27.44 -39.31 -29.58
N PHE A 93 -26.65 -38.63 -30.43
CA PHE A 93 -26.58 -38.92 -31.85
C PHE A 93 -26.09 -40.35 -32.12
N TYR A 94 -24.98 -40.77 -31.50
CA TYR A 94 -24.48 -42.15 -31.67
C TYR A 94 -25.46 -43.21 -31.14
N GLU A 95 -26.16 -42.93 -30.04
CA GLU A 95 -27.22 -43.79 -29.52
C GLU A 95 -28.37 -43.95 -30.53
N GLN A 96 -28.84 -42.85 -31.13
CA GLN A 96 -29.87 -42.88 -32.15
C GLN A 96 -29.43 -43.62 -33.43
N VAL A 97 -28.21 -43.37 -33.92
CA VAL A 97 -27.65 -44.07 -35.09
C VAL A 97 -27.53 -45.57 -34.83
N SER A 98 -27.10 -45.98 -33.64
CA SER A 98 -27.00 -47.41 -33.28
C SER A 98 -28.35 -48.14 -33.23
N GLN A 99 -29.45 -47.43 -32.96
CA GLN A 99 -30.80 -48.00 -32.94
C GLN A 99 -31.41 -48.14 -34.34
N GLN A 100 -30.98 -47.34 -35.31
CA GLN A 100 -31.52 -47.38 -36.67
C GLN A 100 -31.01 -48.56 -37.52
N GLY A 101 -30.00 -49.30 -37.06
CA GLY A 101 -29.39 -50.40 -37.82
C GLY A 101 -28.67 -49.91 -39.10
N ASP A 102 -27.86 -50.75 -39.74
CA ASP A 102 -27.09 -50.37 -40.93
C ASP A 102 -28.01 -49.80 -42.02
N VAL A 103 -28.00 -48.48 -42.19
CA VAL A 103 -28.56 -47.80 -43.37
C VAL A 103 -27.55 -47.94 -44.51
N CYS A 104 -27.30 -49.19 -44.91
CA CYS A 104 -26.63 -49.55 -46.15
C CYS A 104 -27.01 -51.01 -46.47
N ALA A 105 -28.20 -51.19 -47.03
CA ALA A 105 -28.56 -52.32 -47.86
C ALA A 105 -28.70 -51.83 -49.30
#